data_AF-A0A259DKR6-F1
#
_entry.id   AF-A0A259DKR6-F1
#
_cell.length_a   1.000
_cell.length_b   1.000
_cell.length_c   1.000
_cell.angle_alpha   90.00
_cell.angle_beta   90.00
_cell.angle_gamma   90.00
#
_symmetry.space_group_name_H-M   'P 1'
#
loop_
_entity.id
_entity.type
_entity.pdbx_description
1 polymer ?
#
loop_
_entity_poly.entity_id
_entity_poly.type
_entity_poly.pdbx_seq_one_letter_code
_entity_poly.pdbx_strand_id
1 'polypeptide(L)'
;YRTIVTELEAYSDILGDKPRIVALNKTDAMDTRQISDRRRALEKASGGEVMVISGVSGKGLPETLRKIYATIHGDGPVEEPGPWHP
;
A
#
# COMPACT_ATOMS: atom_id res chain seq x y z
N TYR A 1 -5.31 -3.43 -11.99
CA TYR A 1 -3.88 -3.55 -11.64
C TYR A 1 -3.01 -3.40 -12.88
N ARG A 2 -2.94 -4.40 -13.77
CA ARG A 2 -2.04 -4.39 -14.95
C ARG A 2 -2.11 -3.11 -15.77
N THR A 3 -3.32 -2.69 -16.16
CA THR A 3 -3.56 -1.44 -16.91
C THR A 3 -2.92 -0.23 -16.22
N ILE A 4 -3.18 -0.04 -14.92
CA ILE A 4 -2.62 1.09 -14.15
C ILE A 4 -1.10 1.05 -14.09
N VAL A 5 -0.51 -0.15 -13.95
CA VAL A 5 0.95 -0.31 -13.92
C VAL A 5 1.55 0.04 -15.28
N THR A 6 0.98 -0.47 -16.36
CA THR A 6 1.42 -0.14 -17.73
C THR A 6 1.31 1.36 -18.03
N GLU A 7 0.24 2.01 -17.58
CA GLU A 7 0.07 3.46 -17.74
C GLU A 7 1.11 4.25 -16.94
N LEU A 8 1.40 3.84 -15.70
CA LEU A 8 2.42 4.48 -14.87
C LEU A 8 3.83 4.35 -15.47
N GLU A 9 4.18 3.16 -15.95
CA GLU A 9 5.47 2.89 -16.61
C GLU A 9 5.61 3.69 -17.90
N ALA A 10 4.55 3.81 -18.69
CA ALA A 10 4.55 4.61 -19.90
C ALA A 10 4.64 6.14 -19.64
N TYR A 11 4.22 6.60 -18.46
CA TYR A 11 4.22 8.02 -18.10
C TYR A 11 5.57 8.50 -17.55
N SER A 12 6.27 7.69 -16.76
CA SER A 12 7.54 8.10 -16.15
C SER A 12 8.35 6.89 -15.68
N ASP A 13 9.57 6.74 -16.23
CA ASP A 13 10.52 5.71 -15.81
C ASP A 13 10.87 5.83 -14.32
N ILE A 14 11.04 7.05 -13.80
CA ILE A 14 11.37 7.33 -12.39
C ILE A 14 10.27 6.84 -11.44
N LEU A 15 9.01 6.89 -11.86
CA LEU A 15 7.88 6.49 -11.02
C LEU A 15 7.70 4.95 -11.02
N GLY A 16 8.13 4.29 -12.10
CA GLY A 16 8.15 2.83 -12.21
C GLY A 16 9.02 2.18 -11.13
N ASP A 17 10.19 2.77 -10.87
CA ASP A 17 11.24 2.20 -9.99
C ASP A 17 10.98 2.38 -8.48
N LYS A 18 10.01 3.20 -8.08
CA LYS A 18 9.73 3.42 -6.66
C LYS A 18 9.10 2.18 -6.00
N PRO A 19 9.46 1.87 -4.73
CA PRO A 19 8.79 0.83 -3.96
C PRO A 19 7.27 0.99 -3.97
N ARG A 20 6.54 -0.11 -4.13
CA ARG A 20 5.09 -0.09 -4.35
C ARG A 20 4.37 -0.92 -3.31
N ILE A 21 3.37 -0.32 -2.67
CA ILE A 21 2.44 -1.00 -1.77
C ILE A 21 1.09 -1.10 -2.47
N VAL A 22 0.57 -2.33 -2.59
CA VAL A 22 -0.74 -2.59 -3.19
C VAL A 22 -1.77 -2.79 -2.09
N ALA A 23 -2.92 -2.12 -2.19
CA ALA A 23 -4.01 -2.27 -1.24
C ALA A 23 -5.35 -2.52 -1.96
N LEU A 24 -6.09 -3.53 -1.49
CA LEU A 24 -7.49 -3.77 -1.83
C LEU A 24 -8.36 -2.86 -0.96
N ASN A 25 -8.94 -1.82 -1.56
CA ASN A 25 -9.81 -0.87 -0.87
C ASN A 25 -11.30 -1.22 -1.01
N LYS A 26 -12.16 -0.56 -0.23
CA LYS A 26 -13.63 -0.68 -0.17
C LYS A 26 -14.12 -2.03 0.37
N THR A 27 -13.37 -2.63 1.29
CA THR A 27 -13.73 -3.95 1.84
C THR A 27 -14.89 -3.90 2.84
N ASP A 28 -15.35 -2.71 3.22
CA ASP A 28 -16.57 -2.51 3.99
C ASP A 28 -17.84 -2.99 3.26
N ALA A 29 -17.81 -2.98 1.93
CA ALA A 29 -18.90 -3.47 1.08
C ALA A 29 -18.73 -4.92 0.63
N MET A 30 -17.82 -5.68 1.25
CA MET A 30 -17.48 -7.05 0.85
C MET A 30 -17.57 -8.02 2.04
N ASP A 31 -17.97 -9.25 1.76
CA ASP A 31 -17.88 -10.34 2.73
C ASP A 31 -16.45 -10.92 2.83
N THR A 32 -16.20 -11.71 3.88
CA THR A 32 -14.87 -12.29 4.15
C THR A 32 -14.35 -13.17 3.01
N ARG A 33 -15.24 -13.90 2.32
CA ARG A 33 -14.87 -14.76 1.21
C ARG A 33 -14.46 -13.92 0.00
N GLN A 34 -15.26 -12.91 -0.34
CA GLN A 34 -14.95 -11.95 -1.41
C GLN A 34 -13.62 -11.24 -1.17
N ILE A 35 -13.35 -10.81 0.06
CA ILE A 35 -12.07 -10.18 0.44
C ILE A 35 -10.92 -11.16 0.21
N SER A 36 -11.04 -12.39 0.72
CA SER A 36 -10.01 -13.43 0.61
C SER A 36 -9.70 -13.78 -0.85
N ASP A 37 -10.72 -14.02 -1.65
CA ASP A 37 -10.59 -14.42 -3.05
C ASP A 37 -9.98 -13.28 -3.90
N ARG A 38 -10.46 -12.04 -3.72
CA ARG A 38 -9.94 -10.86 -4.43
C ARG A 38 -8.52 -10.51 -4.02
N ARG A 39 -8.20 -10.59 -2.72
CA ARG A 39 -6.84 -10.37 -2.22
C ARG A 39 -5.88 -11.36 -2.87
N ARG A 40 -6.20 -12.66 -2.84
CA ARG A 40 -5.36 -13.70 -3.43
C ARG A 40 -5.17 -13.53 -4.94
N ALA A 41 -6.24 -13.19 -5.65
CA ALA A 41 -6.16 -12.92 -7.08
C ALA A 41 -5.26 -11.71 -7.38
N LEU A 42 -5.34 -10.67 -6.54
CA LEU A 42 -4.51 -9.48 -6.70
C LEU A 42 -3.04 -9.76 -6.34
N GLU A 43 -2.77 -10.50 -5.26
CA GLU A 43 -1.41 -10.94 -4.87
C GLU A 43 -0.75 -11.75 -6.00
N LYS A 44 -1.49 -12.67 -6.61
CA LYS A 44 -1.01 -13.43 -7.77
C LYS A 44 -0.70 -12.52 -8.96
N ALA A 45 -1.47 -11.45 -9.15
CA ALA A 45 -1.29 -10.52 -10.25
C ALA A 45 -0.17 -9.49 -10.00
N SER A 46 0.04 -9.07 -8.75
CA SER A 46 1.05 -8.08 -8.36
C SER A 46 2.38 -8.69 -7.94
N GLY A 47 2.44 -9.99 -7.65
CA GLY A 47 3.66 -10.69 -7.22
C GLY A 47 4.07 -10.37 -5.78
N GLY A 48 3.19 -9.80 -4.97
CA GLY A 48 3.52 -9.36 -3.62
C GLY A 48 2.30 -9.22 -2.72
N GLU A 49 2.55 -8.96 -1.44
CA GLU A 49 1.52 -8.79 -0.42
C GLU A 49 0.53 -7.67 -0.79
N VAL A 50 -0.76 -7.94 -0.57
CA VAL A 50 -1.84 -6.97 -0.76
C VAL A 50 -2.47 -6.63 0.58
N MET A 51 -2.36 -5.36 0.96
CA MET A 51 -3.03 -4.83 2.15
C MET A 51 -4.55 -4.81 1.94
N VAL A 52 -5.32 -5.00 3.00
CA VAL A 52 -6.79 -4.95 2.94
C VAL A 52 -7.27 -3.75 3.74
N ILE A 53 -7.94 -2.80 3.07
CA ILE A 53 -8.34 -1.54 3.69
C ILE A 53 -9.80 -1.16 3.38
N SER A 54 -10.36 -0.34 4.25
CA SER A 54 -11.53 0.49 3.93
C SER A 54 -11.21 1.94 4.24
N GLY A 55 -11.23 2.78 3.21
CA GLY A 55 -11.12 4.23 3.39
C GLY A 55 -12.32 4.85 4.13
N VAL A 56 -13.47 4.17 4.17
CA VAL A 56 -14.68 4.67 4.85
C VAL A 56 -14.63 4.36 6.34
N SER A 57 -14.36 3.10 6.70
CA SER A 57 -14.32 2.70 8.12
C SER A 57 -12.96 2.86 8.78
N GLY A 58 -11.91 3.15 8.01
CA GLY A 58 -10.53 3.22 8.48
C GLY A 58 -9.88 1.87 8.74
N LYS A 59 -10.59 0.75 8.51
CA LYS A 59 -10.06 -0.61 8.70
C LYS A 59 -8.78 -0.80 7.89
N GLY A 60 -7.72 -1.32 8.52
CA GLY A 60 -6.44 -1.67 7.89
C GLY A 60 -5.56 -0.46 7.51
N LEU A 61 -6.03 0.77 7.72
CA LEU A 61 -5.22 1.96 7.46
C LEU A 61 -4.01 2.07 8.40
N PRO A 62 -4.12 1.85 9.73
CA PRO A 62 -2.96 1.99 10.63
C PRO A 62 -1.79 1.09 10.21
N GLU A 63 -2.06 -0.17 9.86
CA GLU A 63 -1.05 -1.13 9.41
C GLU A 63 -0.45 -0.72 8.07
N THR A 64 -1.28 -0.24 7.14
CA THR A 64 -0.84 0.25 5.82
C THR A 64 0.05 1.48 5.96
N LEU A 65 -0.32 2.44 6.81
CA LEU A 65 0.47 3.64 7.06
C LEU A 65 1.82 3.32 7.72
N ARG A 66 1.86 2.38 8.67
CA ARG A 66 3.12 1.90 9.25
C ARG A 66 4.02 1.27 8.19
N LYS A 67 3.47 0.46 7.30
CA LYS A 67 4.22 -0.14 6.19
C LYS A 67 4.76 0.90 5.23
N ILE A 68 3.96 1.92 4.88
CA ILE A 68 4.41 3.06 4.06
C ILE A 68 5.57 3.77 4.75
N TYR A 69 5.41 4.11 6.04
CA TYR A 69 6.43 4.81 6.82
C TYR A 69 7.76 4.05 6.83
N ALA A 70 7.73 2.75 7.13
CA ALA A 70 8.90 1.88 7.12
C ALA A 70 9.53 1.77 5.72
N THR A 71 8.71 1.74 4.67
CA THR A 71 9.22 1.68 3.28
C THR A 71 9.93 2.97 2.87
N ILE A 72 9.45 4.13 3.34
CA ILE A 72 10.03 5.43 3.02
C ILE A 72 11.32 5.69 3.80
N HIS A 73 11.35 5.41 5.11
CA HIS A 73 12.50 5.70 5.96
C HIS A 73 13.55 4.58 5.95
N GLY A 74 13.21 3.39 5.41
CA GLY A 74 13.99 2.17 5.57
C GLY A 74 14.01 1.68 7.02
N ASP A 75 14.67 0.56 7.30
CA ASP A 75 14.97 0.09 8.66
C ASP A 75 16.09 0.93 9.35
N GLY A 76 16.34 2.15 8.85
CA GLY A 76 17.31 3.08 9.41
C GLY A 76 16.82 3.67 10.74
N PRO A 77 17.73 4.09 11.62
CA PRO A 77 17.37 4.66 12.91
C PRO A 77 16.44 5.86 12.71
N VAL A 78 15.33 5.86 13.46
CA VAL A 78 14.43 7.02 13.56
C VAL A 78 15.25 8.16 14.14
N GLU A 79 15.58 9.17 13.33
CA GLU A 79 16.11 10.41 13.85
C GLU A 79 15.04 11.02 14.74
N GLU A 80 15.31 11.06 16.05
CA GLU A 80 14.45 11.79 16.97
C GLU A 80 14.42 13.24 16.51
N PRO A 81 13.24 13.81 16.23
CA PRO A 81 13.16 15.21 15.88
C PRO A 81 13.77 16.00 17.04
N GLY A 82 14.79 16.80 16.72
CA GLY A 82 15.48 17.62 17.70
C GLY A 82 14.48 18.49 18.50
N PRO A 83 14.87 18.98 19.68
CA PRO A 83 13.98 19.73 20.55
C PRO A 83 13.26 20.82 19.77
N TRP A 84 11.93 20.83 19.85
CA TRP A 84 11.11 21.88 19.26
C TRP A 84 11.60 23.24 19.78
N HIS A 85 11.97 24.12 18.86
CA HIS A 85 12.24 25.51 19.17
C HIS A 85 11.07 26.36 18.67
N PRO A 86 10.56 27.30 19.49
CA PRO A 86 9.48 28.21 19.11
C PRO A 86 9.82 29.10 17.92
#